data_AF-A0A0G1VHN8-F1
#
_entry.id   AF-A0A0G1VHN8-F1
#
_cell.length_a   1.000
_cell.length_b   1.000
_cell.length_c   1.000
_cell.angle_alpha   90.00
_cell.angle_beta   90.00
_cell.angle_gamma   90.00
#
_symmetry.space_group_name_H-M   'P 1'
#
loop_
_entity.id
_entity.type
_entity.pdbx_description
1 polymer ?
#
loop_
_entity_poly.entity_id
_entity_poly.type
_entity_poly.pdbx_seq_one_letter_code
_entity_poly.pdbx_strand_id
1 'polypeptide(L)'
;MNKIFLAVVGFIFLLITSWFIYQVTPPQESTGKSVPIVISSGSPGRNDIITTTSHSLYTYGLIRNEWFTSLIIYTLTIGKEKVFKPGTYYITDGTNAFRIVQQLLSSPQGGIGD
;
A
#
# COMPACT_ATOMS: atom_id res chain seq x y z
N MET A 1 0.45 -2.70 -41.40
CA MET A 1 0.65 -2.34 -39.96
C MET A 1 2.14 -2.26 -39.69
N ASN A 2 2.63 -1.15 -39.14
CA ASN A 2 4.06 -0.85 -39.06
C ASN A 2 4.75 -1.70 -37.97
N LYS A 3 5.77 -2.50 -38.33
CA LYS A 3 6.57 -3.31 -37.37
C LYS A 3 7.18 -2.45 -36.25
N ILE A 4 7.49 -1.19 -36.57
CA ILE A 4 8.03 -0.19 -35.63
C ILE A 4 7.00 0.18 -34.56
N PHE A 5 5.73 0.34 -34.94
CA PHE A 5 4.68 0.72 -34.00
C PHE A 5 4.51 -0.34 -32.90
N LEU A 6 4.53 -1.62 -33.29
CA LEU A 6 4.42 -2.73 -32.33
C LEU A 6 5.60 -2.78 -31.37
N ALA A 7 6.83 -2.54 -31.85
CA ALA A 7 8.02 -2.51 -31.01
C ALA A 7 7.99 -1.35 -29.99
N VAL A 8 7.51 -0.16 -30.42
CA VAL A 8 7.37 1.01 -29.54
C VAL A 8 6.33 0.75 -28.44
N VAL A 9 5.16 0.22 -28.80
CA VAL A 9 4.13 -0.14 -27.82
C VAL A 9 4.65 -1.20 -26.83
N GLY A 10 5.36 -2.23 -27.32
CA GLY A 10 5.96 -3.25 -26.48
C GLY A 10 7.00 -2.69 -25.50
N PHE A 11 7.87 -1.78 -25.96
CA PHE A 11 8.89 -1.14 -25.10
C PHE A 11 8.27 -0.27 -24.02
N ILE A 12 7.25 0.55 -24.37
CA ILE A 12 6.52 1.38 -23.39
C ILE A 12 5.85 0.50 -22.34
N PHE A 13 5.20 -0.59 -22.77
CA PHE A 13 4.59 -1.55 -21.86
C PHE A 13 5.61 -2.15 -20.87
N LEU A 14 6.80 -2.49 -21.36
CA LEU A 14 7.90 -3.03 -20.56
C LEU A 14 8.35 -2.02 -19.49
N LEU A 15 8.56 -0.75 -19.86
CA LEU A 15 8.93 0.31 -18.92
C LEU A 15 7.86 0.52 -17.83
N ILE A 16 6.58 0.56 -18.21
CA ILE A 16 5.48 0.72 -17.25
C ILE A 16 5.43 -0.47 -16.29
N THR A 17 5.56 -1.70 -16.81
CA THR A 17 5.51 -2.92 -16.01
C THR A 17 6.70 -2.98 -15.04
N SER A 18 7.91 -2.65 -15.50
CA SER A 18 9.10 -2.61 -14.64
C SER A 18 8.98 -1.54 -13.55
N TRP A 19 8.47 -0.34 -13.89
CA TRP A 19 8.21 0.71 -12.91
C TRP A 19 7.18 0.25 -11.86
N PHE A 20 6.11 -0.42 -12.29
CA PHE A 20 5.08 -0.94 -11.38
C PHE A 20 5.63 -2.03 -10.44
N ILE A 21 6.40 -2.98 -10.98
CA ILE A 21 7.08 -4.02 -10.20
C ILE A 21 7.95 -3.36 -9.13
N TYR A 22 8.73 -2.35 -9.50
CA TYR A 22 9.55 -1.62 -8.53
C TYR A 22 8.72 -1.00 -7.40
N GLN A 23 7.52 -0.47 -7.66
CA GLN A 23 6.68 0.10 -6.61
C GLN A 23 6.11 -0.94 -5.64
N VAL A 24 5.79 -2.15 -6.11
CA VAL A 24 5.24 -3.23 -5.28
C VAL A 24 6.31 -4.07 -4.58
N THR A 25 7.54 -4.07 -5.10
CA THR A 25 8.69 -4.75 -4.48
C THR A 25 9.04 -4.08 -3.15
N PRO A 26 9.14 -4.85 -2.05
CA PRO A 26 9.46 -4.29 -0.74
C PRO A 26 10.72 -3.42 -0.75
N PRO A 27 10.74 -2.31 0.02
CA PRO A 27 11.90 -1.43 0.15
C PRO A 27 13.15 -2.10 0.71
N GLN A 28 12.96 -3.09 1.58
CA GLN A 28 14.02 -3.76 2.34
C GLN A 28 13.84 -5.29 2.26
N GLU A 29 14.94 -6.03 2.44
CA GLU A 29 14.87 -7.46 2.67
C GLU A 29 14.11 -7.74 3.97
N SER A 30 13.28 -8.79 3.96
CA SER A 30 12.44 -9.11 5.13
C SER A 30 13.33 -9.55 6.29
N THR A 31 13.32 -8.81 7.39
CA THR A 31 13.93 -9.24 8.66
C THR A 31 12.96 -10.07 9.50
N GLY A 32 11.69 -10.18 9.07
CA GLY A 32 10.61 -10.82 9.80
C GLY A 32 10.09 -9.96 10.96
N LYS A 33 10.51 -8.69 11.04
CA LYS A 33 10.12 -7.77 12.11
C LYS A 33 8.74 -7.19 11.83
N SER A 34 7.85 -7.31 12.80
CA SER A 34 6.52 -6.69 12.75
C SER A 34 6.57 -5.24 13.23
N VAL A 35 6.08 -4.32 12.40
CA VAL A 35 5.96 -2.88 12.69
C VAL A 35 4.50 -2.55 13.02
N PRO A 36 4.22 -1.89 14.16
CA PRO A 36 2.86 -1.47 14.50
C PRO A 36 2.47 -0.21 13.70
N ILE A 37 1.33 -0.29 13.02
CA ILE A 37 0.67 0.81 12.31
C ILE A 37 -0.65 1.10 13.02
N VAL A 38 -0.74 2.27 13.65
CA VAL A 38 -1.92 2.68 14.40
C VAL A 38 -2.81 3.52 13.50
N ILE A 39 -4.06 3.08 13.31
CA ILE A 39 -5.11 3.84 12.63
C ILE A 39 -6.10 4.34 13.69
N SER A 40 -6.08 5.64 13.96
CA SER A 40 -6.97 6.25 14.96
C SER A 40 -8.42 6.35 14.45
N SER A 41 -9.38 6.23 15.37
CA SER A 41 -10.82 6.43 15.09
C SER A 41 -11.21 7.89 14.84
N GLY A 42 -10.31 8.83 15.15
CA GLY A 42 -10.56 10.27 15.10
C GLY A 42 -10.19 10.98 13.80
N SER A 43 -9.90 10.26 12.71
CA SER A 43 -9.36 10.90 11.51
C SER A 43 -10.41 11.68 10.69
N PRO A 44 -10.06 12.86 10.17
CA PRO A 44 -10.91 13.68 9.32
C PRO A 44 -11.03 13.04 7.94
N GLY A 45 -12.24 12.88 7.41
CA GLY A 45 -12.49 12.51 6.01
C GLY A 45 -11.88 11.19 5.48
N ARG A 46 -12.39 10.72 4.33
CA ARG A 46 -11.85 9.53 3.65
C ARG A 46 -10.40 9.74 3.19
N ASN A 47 -10.07 10.92 2.68
CA ASN A 47 -8.78 11.19 2.07
C ASN A 47 -7.66 11.30 3.10
N ASP A 48 -7.89 11.94 4.24
CA ASP A 48 -6.82 12.14 5.22
C ASP A 48 -6.43 10.81 5.89
N ILE A 49 -7.37 9.87 6.06
CA ILE A 49 -7.07 8.50 6.50
C ILE A 49 -6.13 7.81 5.51
N ILE A 50 -6.41 7.90 4.20
CA ILE A 50 -5.61 7.26 3.15
C ILE A 50 -4.21 7.86 3.10
N THR A 51 -4.12 9.19 3.11
CA THR A 51 -2.85 9.92 3.09
C THR A 51 -2.03 9.64 4.34
N THR A 52 -2.61 9.77 5.52
CA THR A 52 -1.90 9.53 6.80
C THR A 52 -1.39 8.09 6.89
N THR A 53 -2.23 7.12 6.54
CA THR A 53 -1.84 5.70 6.57
C THR A 53 -0.71 5.41 5.59
N SER A 54 -0.81 5.92 4.36
CA SER A 54 0.23 5.73 3.34
C SER A 54 1.54 6.41 3.77
N HIS A 55 1.46 7.61 4.34
CA HIS A 55 2.61 8.33 4.85
C HIS A 55 3.30 7.59 6.00
N SER A 56 2.53 7.01 6.94
CA SER A 56 3.08 6.16 8.00
C SER A 56 3.78 4.93 7.43
N LEU A 57 3.16 4.21 6.50
CA LEU A 57 3.78 3.05 5.86
C LEU A 57 5.10 3.41 5.16
N TYR A 58 5.15 4.58 4.51
CA TYR A 58 6.37 5.07 3.85
C TYR A 58 7.45 5.43 4.86
N THR A 59 7.09 6.17 5.91
CA THR A 59 8.00 6.59 6.98
C THR A 59 8.63 5.41 7.71
N TYR A 60 7.87 4.35 7.95
CA TYR A 60 8.38 3.11 8.54
C TYR A 60 9.14 2.23 7.55
N GLY A 61 9.30 2.65 6.30
CA GLY A 61 9.99 1.89 5.28
C GLY A 61 9.29 0.57 4.94
N LEU A 62 7.95 0.53 5.01
CA LEU A 62 7.16 -0.64 4.61
C LEU A 62 6.78 -0.59 3.12
N ILE A 63 6.76 0.60 2.53
CA ILE A 63 6.46 0.84 1.10
C ILE A 63 7.49 1.80 0.49
N ARG A 64 7.66 1.75 -0.83
CA ARG A 64 8.59 2.65 -1.56
C ARG A 64 7.96 3.97 -2.01
N ASN A 65 6.63 4.01 -2.15
CA ASN A 65 5.94 5.14 -2.75
C ASN A 65 4.56 5.34 -2.12
N GLU A 66 4.43 6.47 -1.44
CA GLU A 66 3.22 6.91 -0.74
C GLU A 66 2.04 7.12 -1.69
N TRP A 67 2.28 7.83 -2.81
CA TRP A 67 1.25 8.16 -3.79
C TRP A 67 0.65 6.90 -4.41
N PHE A 68 1.51 5.96 -4.79
CA PHE A 68 1.06 4.69 -5.38
C PHE A 68 0.24 3.85 -4.39
N THR A 69 0.67 3.79 -3.12
CA THR A 69 -0.07 3.06 -2.08
C THR A 69 -1.42 3.72 -1.78
N SER A 70 -1.45 5.06 -1.75
CA SER A 70 -2.70 5.83 -1.63
C SER A 70 -3.67 5.51 -2.77
N LEU A 71 -3.17 5.39 -4.00
CA LEU A 71 -3.97 5.03 -5.17
C LEU A 71 -4.56 3.61 -5.05
N ILE A 72 -3.77 2.64 -4.58
CA ILE A 72 -4.25 1.26 -4.33
C ILE A 72 -5.38 1.29 -3.30
N ILE A 73 -5.16 1.93 -2.14
CA ILE A 73 -6.17 2.02 -1.08
C ILE A 73 -7.43 2.70 -1.60
N TYR A 74 -7.29 3.82 -2.30
CA TYR A 74 -8.41 4.55 -2.87
C TYR A 74 -9.23 3.65 -3.79
N THR A 75 -8.57 2.94 -4.71
CA THR A 75 -9.20 2.03 -5.68
C THR A 75 -9.93 0.87 -5.01
N LEU A 76 -9.30 0.23 -4.00
CA LEU A 76 -9.89 -0.91 -3.27
C LEU A 76 -11.01 -0.52 -2.29
N THR A 77 -11.18 0.78 -2.04
CA THR A 77 -12.20 1.31 -1.13
C THR A 77 -13.24 2.18 -1.82
N ILE A 78 -13.25 2.24 -3.16
CA ILE A 78 -14.29 2.95 -3.92
C ILE A 78 -15.67 2.43 -3.47
N GLY A 79 -16.56 3.37 -3.13
CA GLY A 79 -17.93 3.06 -2.68
C GLY A 79 -18.05 2.62 -1.22
N LYS A 80 -16.95 2.55 -0.45
CA LYS A 80 -17.00 2.27 0.99
C LYS A 80 -17.03 3.58 1.78
N GLU A 81 -17.94 3.65 2.76
CA GLU A 81 -18.06 4.78 3.68
C GLU A 81 -16.89 4.86 4.67
N LYS A 82 -16.37 3.70 5.09
CA LYS A 82 -15.17 3.57 5.94
C LYS A 82 -14.07 2.82 5.21
N VAL A 83 -12.86 3.38 5.21
CA VAL A 83 -11.67 2.82 4.53
C VAL A 83 -11.08 1.68 5.36
N PHE A 84 -10.77 1.96 6.63
CA PHE A 84 -10.14 1.04 7.56
C PHE A 84 -10.94 0.98 8.86
N LYS A 85 -10.82 -0.12 9.60
CA LYS A 85 -11.25 -0.15 10.99
C LYS A 85 -10.17 0.50 11.85
N PRO A 86 -10.52 1.31 12.85
CA PRO A 86 -9.52 1.85 13.76
C PRO A 86 -8.90 0.73 14.61
N GLY A 87 -7.62 0.85 14.91
CA GLY A 87 -6.87 -0.13 15.69
C GLY A 87 -5.38 -0.17 15.35
N THR A 88 -4.67 -1.09 15.97
CA THR A 88 -3.25 -1.36 15.70
C THR A 88 -3.12 -2.55 14.75
N TYR A 89 -2.35 -2.37 13.69
CA TYR A 89 -2.04 -3.38 12.68
C TYR A 89 -0.56 -3.71 12.75
N TYR A 90 -0.21 -5.00 12.79
CA TYR A 90 1.18 -5.42 12.80
C TYR A 90 1.58 -5.86 11.40
N ILE A 91 2.38 -5.02 10.73
CA ILE A 91 2.83 -5.27 9.36
C ILE A 91 4.25 -5.81 9.40
N THR A 92 4.45 -7.02 8.89
CA THR A 92 5.79 -7.61 8.74
C THR A 92 6.56 -6.88 7.66
N ASP A 93 7.80 -6.49 7.95
CA ASP A 93 8.70 -5.93 6.95
C ASP A 93 8.97 -6.90 5.79
N GLY A 94 9.25 -6.38 4.61
CA GLY A 94 9.34 -7.20 3.41
C GLY A 94 7.99 -7.68 2.86
N THR A 95 6.85 -7.31 3.49
CA THR A 95 5.53 -7.57 2.90
C THR A 95 5.29 -6.66 1.70
N ASN A 96 4.77 -7.23 0.61
CA ASN A 96 4.40 -6.48 -0.59
C ASN A 96 3.30 -5.44 -0.28
N ALA A 97 3.41 -4.23 -0.83
CA ALA A 97 2.48 -3.12 -0.59
C ALA A 97 0.99 -3.50 -0.80
N PHE A 98 0.69 -4.31 -1.82
CA PHE A 98 -0.68 -4.79 -2.05
C PHE A 98 -1.19 -5.66 -0.90
N ARG A 99 -0.36 -6.58 -0.39
CA ARG A 99 -0.71 -7.43 0.76
C ARG A 99 -0.87 -6.62 2.04
N ILE A 100 -0.02 -5.61 2.24
CA ILE A 100 -0.16 -4.67 3.37
C ILE A 100 -1.53 -4.01 3.30
N VAL A 101 -1.92 -3.45 2.16
CA VAL A 101 -3.22 -2.81 2.00
C VAL A 101 -4.36 -3.80 2.24
N GLN A 102 -4.28 -5.02 1.70
CA GLN A 102 -5.28 -6.05 1.98
C GLN A 102 -5.40 -6.37 3.48
N GLN A 103 -4.29 -6.42 4.20
CA GLN A 103 -4.27 -6.63 5.65
C GLN A 103 -4.90 -5.44 6.40
N LEU A 104 -4.64 -4.20 5.99
CA LEU A 104 -5.26 -3.01 6.58
C LEU A 104 -6.78 -2.95 6.34
N LEU A 105 -7.24 -3.44 5.18
CA LEU A 105 -8.66 -3.57 4.85
C LEU A 105 -9.35 -4.72 5.59
N SER A 106 -8.57 -5.65 6.15
CA SER A 106 -9.06 -6.69 7.05
C SER A 106 -9.27 -6.14 8.46
N SER A 107 -9.64 -6.99 9.41
CA SER A 107 -9.80 -6.56 10.81
C SER A 107 -8.43 -6.33 11.47
N PRO A 108 -8.29 -5.34 12.37
CA PRO A 108 -7.06 -5.14 13.14
C PRO A 108 -6.74 -6.39 13.95
N GLN A 109 -5.45 -6.68 14.17
CA GLN A 109 -5.01 -7.93 14.83
C GLN A 109 -5.30 -7.99 16.34
N GLY A 110 -6.02 -7.02 16.91
CA GLY A 110 -6.18 -6.88 18.36
C GLY A 110 -4.86 -6.47 19.01
N GLY A 111 -4.94 -5.59 20.01
CA GLY A 111 -3.79 -5.40 20.88
C GLY A 111 -3.49 -6.72 21.59
N ILE A 112 -2.22 -7.08 21.70
CA ILE A 112 -1.80 -8.05 22.72
C ILE A 112 -2.14 -7.37 24.07
N GLY A 113 -3.33 -7.64 24.63
CA GLY A 113 -3.78 -7.02 25.88
C GLY A 113 -5.29 -6.78 26.08
N ASP A 114 -6.17 -7.59 25.49
CA ASP A 114 -7.41 -7.99 26.20
C ASP A 114 -7.14 -9.32 26.93
#